data_AF-A0A1Q6LBX3-F1
#
_entry.id   AF-A0A1Q6LBX3-F1
#
_cell.length_a   1.000
_cell.length_b   1.000
_cell.length_c   1.000
_cell.angle_alpha   90.00
_cell.angle_beta   90.00
_cell.angle_gamma   90.00
#
_symmetry.space_group_name_H-M   'P 1'
#
loop_
_entity.id
_entity.type
_entity.pdbx_description
1 polymer ?
#
loop_
_entity_poly.entity_id
_entity_poly.type
_entity_poly.pdbx_seq_one_letter_code
_entity_poly.pdbx_strand_id
1 'polypeptide(L)'
;MNRQEAIKKLYFECKYNQKEIAETLEISNKYVSKVLLEDSRYKEEKEKRKLLSQNRHRQKTIDYIKNKRKLNMNTEYEKLKQMHIQASRELSGGKNISNRAFRNWNSSIYKYNDKTKSYYLKKGIVTGFDVPKKINWKSY
;
A
#
# COMPACT_ATOMS: atom_id res chain seq x y z
N MET A 1 -27.56 44.86 27.33
CA MET A 1 -26.18 44.62 26.85
C MET A 1 -25.88 45.60 25.73
N ASN A 2 -24.78 46.34 25.83
CA ASN A 2 -24.34 47.20 24.74
C ASN A 2 -23.87 46.32 23.55
N ARG A 3 -24.18 46.71 22.31
CA ARG A 3 -23.74 45.97 21.10
C ARG A 3 -22.22 45.78 21.06
N GLN A 4 -21.47 46.76 21.56
CA GLN A 4 -20.00 46.66 21.64
C GLN A 4 -19.52 45.60 22.64
N GLU A 5 -20.19 45.46 23.79
CA GLU A 5 -19.87 44.43 24.78
C GLU A 5 -20.19 43.03 24.24
N ALA A 6 -21.30 42.88 23.51
CA ALA A 6 -21.64 41.62 22.86
C ALA A 6 -20.56 41.19 21.85
N ILE A 7 -20.03 42.12 21.05
CA ILE A 7 -18.92 41.85 20.12
C ILE A 7 -17.68 41.38 20.88
N LYS A 8 -17.31 42.07 21.97
CA LYS A 8 -16.14 41.71 22.78
C LYS A 8 -16.31 40.35 23.43
N LYS A 9 -17.49 40.05 23.99
CA LYS A 9 -17.80 38.74 24.58
C LYS A 9 -17.68 37.61 23.57
N LEU A 10 -18.33 37.75 22.41
CA LEU A 10 -18.30 36.74 21.35
C LEU A 10 -16.88 36.50 20.81
N TYR A 11 -16.08 37.57 20.69
CA TYR A 11 -14.69 37.44 20.27
C TYR A 11 -13.84 36.80 21.36
N PHE A 12 -13.72 37.40 22.54
CA PHE A 12 -12.72 36.97 23.53
C PHE A 12 -13.10 35.71 24.30
N GLU A 13 -14.37 35.53 24.68
CA GLU A 13 -14.85 34.39 25.47
C GLU A 13 -15.28 33.24 24.57
N CYS A 14 -16.19 33.51 23.63
CA CYS A 14 -16.76 32.47 22.77
C CYS A 14 -15.88 32.12 21.55
N LYS A 15 -14.77 32.85 21.34
CA LYS A 15 -13.76 32.61 20.30
C LYS A 15 -14.29 32.62 18.85
N TYR A 16 -15.41 33.29 18.60
CA TYR A 16 -15.93 33.46 17.24
C TYR A 16 -15.01 34.32 16.37
N ASN A 17 -15.08 34.09 15.06
CA ASN A 17 -14.43 34.92 14.04
C ASN A 17 -15.25 36.19 13.79
N GLN A 18 -14.59 37.25 13.30
CA GLN A 18 -15.27 38.53 13.02
C GLN A 18 -16.42 38.40 12.02
N LYS A 19 -16.30 37.47 11.06
CA LYS A 19 -17.36 37.16 10.10
C LYS A 19 -18.58 36.53 10.78
N GLU A 20 -18.35 35.54 11.64
CA GLU A 20 -19.41 34.86 12.41
C GLU A 20 -20.10 35.83 13.36
N ILE A 21 -19.35 36.73 14.01
CA ILE A 21 -19.90 37.77 14.88
C ILE A 21 -20.76 38.75 14.07
N ALA A 22 -20.31 39.15 12.89
CA ALA A 22 -21.04 40.04 12.00
C ALA A 22 -22.38 39.43 11.54
N GLU A 23 -22.36 38.15 11.18
CA GLU A 23 -23.56 37.38 10.83
C GLU A 23 -24.50 37.22 12.03
N THR A 24 -23.98 36.87 13.22
CA THR A 24 -24.77 36.64 14.43
C THR A 24 -25.47 37.89 14.94
N LEU A 25 -24.82 39.06 14.82
CA LEU A 25 -25.35 40.33 15.31
C LEU A 25 -25.98 41.19 14.21
N GLU A 26 -26.06 40.68 12.98
CA GLU A 26 -26.59 41.38 11.79
C GLU A 26 -25.96 42.78 11.59
N ILE A 27 -24.65 42.87 11.79
CA ILE A 27 -23.87 44.11 11.68
C ILE A 27 -22.78 43.97 10.63
N SER A 28 -22.31 45.10 10.12
CA SER A 28 -21.19 45.08 9.17
C SER A 28 -19.92 44.57 9.84
N ASN A 29 -19.16 43.74 9.11
CA ASN A 29 -17.85 43.26 9.54
C ASN A 29 -16.87 44.42 9.83
N LYS A 30 -16.97 45.52 9.07
CA LYS A 30 -16.21 46.75 9.32
C LYS A 30 -16.45 47.32 10.72
N TYR A 31 -17.71 47.32 11.18
CA TYR A 31 -18.06 47.80 12.52
C TYR A 31 -17.49 46.88 13.61
N VAL A 32 -17.56 45.56 13.44
CA VAL A 32 -16.95 44.57 14.35
C VAL A 32 -15.44 44.80 14.46
N SER A 33 -14.75 44.97 13.33
CA SER A 33 -13.31 45.23 13.30
C SER A 33 -12.95 46.53 14.02
N LYS A 34 -13.71 47.61 13.80
CA LYS A 34 -13.51 48.90 14.48
C LYS A 34 -13.60 48.76 16.00
N VAL A 35 -14.66 48.13 16.50
CA VAL A 35 -14.87 47.93 17.95
C VAL A 35 -13.78 47.07 18.58
N LEU A 36 -13.28 46.06 17.87
CA LEU A 36 -12.19 45.22 18.36
C LEU A 36 -10.84 45.94 18.35
N LEU A 37 -10.57 46.78 17.34
CA LEU A 37 -9.32 47.57 17.26
C LEU A 37 -9.18 48.57 18.41
N GLU A 38 -10.28 49.09 18.93
CA GLU A 38 -10.31 49.98 20.11
C GLU A 38 -9.96 49.23 21.42
N ASP A 39 -10.08 47.90 21.46
CA ASP A 39 -9.76 47.10 22.65
C ASP A 39 -8.27 46.73 22.68
N SER A 40 -7.57 47.07 23.76
CA SER A 40 -6.14 46.80 23.91
C SER A 40 -5.77 45.32 23.83
N ARG A 41 -6.68 44.42 24.22
CA ARG A 41 -6.45 42.97 24.24
C ARG A 41 -6.50 42.33 22.85
N TYR A 42 -7.07 43.02 21.87
CA TYR A 42 -7.31 42.45 20.54
C TYR A 42 -6.01 42.07 19.83
N LYS A 43 -4.96 42.90 19.93
CA LYS A 43 -3.68 42.64 19.27
C LYS A 43 -3.05 41.33 19.77
N GLU A 44 -3.06 41.11 21.08
CA GLU A 44 -2.51 39.91 21.70
C GLU A 44 -3.33 38.66 21.33
N GLU A 45 -4.66 38.73 21.45
CA GLU A 45 -5.55 37.62 21.07
C GLU A 45 -5.42 37.25 19.59
N LYS A 46 -5.26 38.25 18.70
CA LYS A 46 -5.07 38.03 17.26
C LYS A 46 -3.79 37.26 16.96
N GLU A 47 -2.67 37.62 17.59
CA GLU A 47 -1.40 36.90 17.44
C GLU A 47 -1.49 35.48 18.03
N LYS A 48 -2.14 35.29 19.18
CA LYS A 48 -2.40 33.95 19.75
C LYS A 48 -3.17 33.07 18.77
N ARG A 49 -4.25 33.59 18.16
CA ARG A 49 -5.04 32.85 17.16
C ARG A 49 -4.25 32.51 15.89
N LYS A 50 -3.39 33.43 15.44
CA LYS A 50 -2.50 33.21 14.30
C LYS A 50 -1.57 32.03 14.57
N LEU A 51 -0.91 32.01 15.73
CA LEU A 51 -0.02 30.92 16.14
C LEU A 51 -0.77 29.58 16.27
N LEU A 52 -1.95 29.57 16.90
CA LEU A 52 -2.79 28.38 16.99
C LEU A 52 -3.19 27.83 15.61
N SER A 53 -3.55 28.71 14.68
CA SER A 53 -3.89 28.32 13.31
C SER A 53 -2.70 27.71 12.57
N GLN A 54 -1.51 28.32 12.71
CA GLN A 54 -0.26 27.78 12.15
C GLN A 54 0.07 26.40 12.71
N ASN A 55 -0.03 26.21 14.03
CA ASN A 55 0.20 24.92 14.68
C ASN A 55 -0.79 23.85 14.19
N ARG A 56 -2.08 24.19 14.09
CA ARG A 56 -3.11 23.29 13.55
C ARG A 56 -2.84 22.92 12.09
N HIS A 57 -2.41 23.88 11.27
CA HIS A 57 -2.05 23.60 9.88
C HIS A 57 -0.83 22.67 9.79
N ARG A 58 0.23 22.95 10.57
CA ARG A 58 1.41 22.09 10.67
C ARG A 58 1.03 20.66 11.07
N GLN A 59 0.18 20.49 12.08
CA GLN A 59 -0.27 19.18 12.54
C GLN A 59 -1.04 18.44 11.44
N LYS A 60 -2.00 19.12 10.77
CA LYS A 60 -2.73 18.54 9.63
C LYS A 60 -1.80 18.07 8.51
N THR A 61 -0.77 18.84 8.18
CA THR A 61 0.21 18.46 7.16
C THR A 61 1.02 17.23 7.59
N ILE A 62 1.45 17.17 8.84
CA ILE A 62 2.15 16.00 9.40
C ILE A 62 1.26 14.76 9.30
N ASP A 63 0.00 14.87 9.72
CA ASP A 63 -0.94 13.75 9.71
C ASP A 63 -1.27 13.28 8.30
N TYR A 64 -1.44 14.21 7.35
CA TYR A 64 -1.59 13.90 5.94
C TYR A 64 -0.40 13.11 5.39
N ILE A 65 0.84 13.57 5.65
CA ILE A 65 2.06 12.89 5.19
C ILE A 65 2.17 11.49 5.82
N LYS A 66 1.91 11.35 7.12
CA LYS A 66 1.91 10.06 7.83
C LYS A 66 0.91 9.08 7.22
N ASN A 67 -0.33 9.52 6.99
CA ASN A 67 -1.38 8.70 6.40
C ASN A 67 -1.02 8.28 4.97
N LYS A 68 -0.50 9.20 4.16
CA LYS A 68 -0.02 8.88 2.80
C LYS A 68 1.09 7.83 2.79
N ARG A 69 2.06 7.93 3.70
CA ARG A 69 3.13 6.92 3.84
C ARG A 69 2.59 5.57 4.27
N LYS A 70 1.66 5.52 5.24
CA LYS A 70 1.04 4.28 5.72
C LYS A 70 0.28 3.56 4.60
N LEU A 71 -0.46 4.30 3.78
CA LEU A 71 -1.18 3.73 2.62
C LEU A 71 -0.23 3.12 1.58
N ASN A 72 0.91 3.78 1.30
CA ASN A 72 1.88 3.29 0.32
C ASN A 72 2.72 2.09 0.81
N MET A 73 2.99 1.98 2.11
CA MET A 73 3.78 0.88 2.66
C MET A 73 3.09 -0.48 2.47
N ASN A 74 1.77 -0.53 2.62
CA ASN A 74 1.03 -1.78 2.46
C ASN A 74 1.01 -2.24 1.00
N THR A 75 0.81 -1.31 0.05
CA THR A 75 0.74 -1.66 -1.37
C THR A 75 2.08 -2.08 -1.97
N GLU A 76 3.18 -1.38 -1.64
CA GLU A 76 4.50 -1.74 -2.18
C GLU A 76 5.02 -3.06 -1.58
N TYR A 77 4.82 -3.29 -0.29
CA TYR A 77 5.19 -4.56 0.35
C TYR A 77 4.38 -5.74 -0.21
N GLU A 78 3.07 -5.56 -0.41
CA GLU A 78 2.23 -6.59 -1.02
C GLU A 78 2.65 -6.90 -2.46
N LYS A 79 2.95 -5.89 -3.28
CA LYS A 79 3.48 -6.07 -4.63
C LYS A 79 4.79 -6.85 -4.61
N LEU A 80 5.73 -6.47 -3.75
CA LEU A 80 7.02 -7.17 -3.60
C LEU A 80 6.84 -8.63 -3.20
N LYS A 81 5.95 -8.90 -2.24
CA LYS A 81 5.59 -10.26 -1.83
C LYS A 81 5.01 -11.07 -2.99
N GLN A 82 4.12 -10.49 -3.80
CA GLN A 82 3.57 -11.16 -4.98
C GLN A 82 4.64 -11.45 -6.03
N MET A 83 5.56 -10.50 -6.29
CA MET A 83 6.69 -10.73 -7.19
C MET A 83 7.58 -11.89 -6.70
N HIS A 84 7.88 -11.97 -5.40
CA HIS A 84 8.63 -13.09 -4.85
C HIS A 84 7.90 -14.43 -4.98
N ILE A 85 6.58 -14.46 -4.74
CA ILE A 85 5.77 -15.67 -4.91
C ILE A 85 5.78 -16.11 -6.38
N GLN A 86 5.60 -15.18 -7.32
CA GLN A 86 5.60 -15.46 -8.74
C GLN A 86 6.97 -15.97 -9.22
N ALA A 87 8.05 -15.27 -8.86
CA ALA A 87 9.41 -15.70 -9.16
C ALA A 87 9.71 -17.08 -8.56
N SER A 88 9.26 -17.33 -7.32
CA SER A 88 9.41 -18.64 -6.69
C SER A 88 8.68 -19.71 -7.47
N ARG A 89 7.46 -19.46 -7.97
CA ARG A 89 6.69 -20.41 -8.78
C ARG A 89 7.33 -20.68 -10.14
N GLU A 90 7.84 -19.65 -10.80
CA GLU A 90 8.52 -19.75 -12.09
C GLU A 90 9.85 -20.50 -11.98
N LEU A 91 10.62 -20.22 -10.92
CA LEU A 91 11.90 -20.86 -10.64
C LEU A 91 11.75 -22.23 -9.96
N SER A 92 10.66 -22.48 -9.23
CA SER A 92 10.32 -23.80 -8.71
C SER A 92 9.83 -24.67 -9.86
N GLY A 93 10.76 -25.07 -10.71
CA GLY A 93 10.54 -26.01 -11.79
C GLY A 93 10.34 -27.42 -11.24
N GLY A 94 9.18 -27.70 -10.65
CA GLY A 94 8.72 -29.05 -10.35
C GLY A 94 8.28 -29.77 -11.62
N LYS A 95 9.12 -29.82 -12.66
CA LYS A 95 8.87 -30.68 -13.81
C LYS A 95 9.56 -32.01 -13.53
N ASN A 96 8.76 -33.05 -13.31
CA ASN A 96 9.28 -34.41 -13.30
C ASN A 96 10.01 -34.67 -14.62
N ILE A 97 11.20 -35.27 -14.55
CA ILE A 97 11.95 -35.65 -15.74
C ILE A 97 11.06 -36.55 -16.62
N SER A 98 10.93 -36.21 -17.91
CA SER A 98 10.16 -37.06 -18.82
C SER A 98 10.86 -38.41 -18.99
N ASN A 99 10.09 -39.49 -19.23
CA ASN A 99 10.66 -40.82 -19.51
C ASN A 99 11.70 -40.79 -20.65
N ARG A 100 11.49 -39.92 -21.65
CA ARG A 100 12.44 -39.71 -22.76
C ARG A 100 13.74 -39.04 -22.29
N ALA A 101 13.64 -37.97 -21.51
CA ALA A 101 14.81 -37.32 -20.92
C ALA A 101 15.57 -38.29 -20.01
N PHE A 102 14.85 -39.05 -19.18
CA PHE A 102 15.43 -40.10 -18.33
C PHE A 102 16.19 -41.15 -19.16
N ARG A 103 15.61 -41.66 -20.24
CA ARG A 103 16.28 -42.60 -21.16
C ARG A 103 17.48 -42.00 -21.87
N ASN A 104 17.42 -40.72 -22.26
CA ASN A 104 18.54 -40.06 -22.93
C ASN A 104 19.73 -39.89 -21.99
N TRP A 105 19.48 -39.51 -20.74
CA TRP A 105 20.52 -39.40 -19.70
C TRP A 105 21.04 -40.77 -19.27
N ASN A 106 20.20 -41.80 -19.27
CA ASN A 106 20.53 -43.17 -18.87
C ASN A 106 20.48 -44.14 -20.07
N SER A 107 21.09 -43.80 -21.19
CA SER A 107 20.94 -44.57 -22.44
C SER A 107 21.46 -46.01 -22.32
N SER A 108 22.48 -46.24 -21.49
CA SER A 108 23.15 -47.52 -21.30
C SER A 108 22.28 -48.60 -20.67
N ILE A 109 21.25 -48.25 -19.88
CA ILE A 109 20.41 -49.22 -19.16
C ILE A 109 19.24 -49.73 -20.01
N TYR A 110 19.02 -49.15 -21.18
CA TYR A 110 17.92 -49.51 -22.08
C TYR A 110 18.39 -50.29 -23.31
N LYS A 111 17.51 -51.13 -23.84
CA LYS A 111 17.66 -51.81 -25.13
C LYS A 111 16.49 -51.43 -26.04
N TYR A 112 16.78 -51.04 -27.27
CA TYR A 112 15.74 -50.72 -28.26
C TYR A 112 15.14 -52.00 -28.84
N ASN A 113 13.84 -51.96 -29.13
CA ASN A 113 13.11 -53.03 -29.78
C ASN A 113 12.36 -52.48 -31.00
N ASP A 114 12.87 -52.81 -32.18
CA ASP A 114 12.38 -52.35 -33.48
C ASP A 114 10.92 -52.72 -33.73
N LYS A 115 10.49 -53.94 -33.32
CA LYS A 115 9.13 -54.43 -33.55
C LYS A 115 8.09 -53.58 -32.84
N THR A 116 8.37 -53.23 -31.58
CA THR A 116 7.46 -52.42 -30.75
C THR A 116 7.77 -50.93 -30.80
N LYS A 117 8.82 -50.53 -31.51
CA LYS A 117 9.34 -49.15 -31.57
C LYS A 117 9.48 -48.54 -30.16
N SER A 118 10.07 -49.28 -29.22
CA SER A 118 10.12 -48.92 -27.79
C SER A 118 11.46 -49.31 -27.17
N TYR A 119 11.85 -48.61 -26.09
CA TYR A 119 12.98 -48.97 -25.24
C TYR A 119 12.51 -49.79 -24.03
N TYR A 120 13.24 -50.86 -23.72
CA TYR A 120 13.03 -51.69 -22.53
C TYR A 120 14.24 -51.67 -21.63
N LEU A 121 14.02 -51.63 -20.32
CA LEU A 121 15.09 -51.77 -19.34
C LEU A 121 15.79 -53.13 -19.51
N LYS A 122 17.13 -53.14 -19.48
CA LYS A 122 17.92 -54.37 -19.61
C LYS A 122 17.65 -55.30 -18.42
N LYS A 123 17.53 -56.60 -18.70
CA LYS A 123 17.35 -57.63 -17.68
C LYS A 123 18.59 -57.68 -16.78
N GLY A 124 18.38 -57.76 -15.47
CA GLY A 124 19.46 -57.82 -14.45
C GLY A 124 19.76 -56.48 -13.77
N ILE A 125 19.11 -55.38 -14.17
CA ILE A 125 19.23 -54.08 -13.49
C ILE A 125 18.14 -53.97 -12.44
N VAL A 126 18.52 -53.75 -11.17
CA VAL A 126 17.61 -53.47 -10.07
C VAL A 126 17.36 -51.97 -9.99
N THR A 127 16.09 -51.55 -10.05
CA THR A 127 15.70 -50.13 -10.06
C THR A 127 14.52 -49.88 -9.13
N GLY A 128 14.38 -48.64 -8.64
CA GLY A 128 13.20 -48.19 -7.91
C GLY A 128 11.93 -48.13 -8.77
N PHE A 129 10.79 -47.84 -8.13
CA PHE A 129 9.47 -47.80 -8.78
C PHE A 129 9.35 -46.73 -9.87
N ASP A 130 9.98 -45.57 -9.65
CA ASP A 130 9.89 -44.41 -10.56
C ASP A 130 10.65 -44.59 -11.89
N VAL A 131 11.44 -45.66 -12.02
CA VAL A 131 12.21 -45.91 -13.24
C VAL A 131 11.33 -46.56 -14.31
N PRO A 132 11.20 -45.95 -15.51
CA PRO A 132 10.31 -46.45 -16.54
C PRO A 132 10.83 -47.74 -17.19
N LYS A 133 10.19 -48.88 -16.90
CA LYS A 133 10.60 -50.19 -17.45
C LYS A 133 10.45 -50.30 -18.97
N LYS A 134 9.48 -49.57 -19.54
CA LYS A 134 9.20 -49.51 -20.98
C LYS A 134 8.89 -48.07 -21.39
N ILE A 135 9.49 -47.63 -22.49
CA ILE A 135 9.33 -46.27 -23.01
C ILE A 135 8.98 -46.37 -24.49
N ASN A 136 7.77 -45.95 -24.85
CA ASN A 136 7.34 -45.90 -26.24
C ASN A 136 8.13 -44.81 -26.99
N TRP A 137 8.68 -45.15 -28.16
CA TRP A 137 9.50 -44.27 -28.97
C TRP A 137 8.88 -43.92 -30.32
N LYS A 138 7.61 -44.28 -30.54
CA LYS A 138 6.89 -43.83 -31.74
C LYS A 138 6.95 -42.30 -31.82
N SER A 139 7.35 -41.81 -33.00
CA SER A 139 7.43 -40.39 -33.33
C SER A 139 6.10 -39.72 -33.00
N TYR A 140 6.16 -38.55 -32.37
CA TYR A 140 5.12 -37.56 -32.58
C TYR A 140 5.17 -37.10 -34.03
#